data_AF-A0A2K6MD21-F1
#
_entry.id   AF-A0A2K6MD21-F1
#
_cell.length_a   1.000
_cell.length_b   1.000
_cell.length_c   1.000
_cell.angle_alpha   90.00
_cell.angle_beta   90.00
_cell.angle_gamma   90.00
#
_symmetry.space_group_name_H-M   'P 1'
#
loop_
_entity.id
_entity.type
_entity.pdbx_description
1 polymer ?
#
loop_
_entity_poly.entity_id
_entity_poly.type
_entity_poly.pdbx_seq_one_letter_code
_entity_poly.pdbx_strand_id
1 'polypeptide(L)'
;AAAAAAAAPGYGQSCCLIEDGERCVRPAGNASFSKRVQKSISQKKLKLDIDKSVDLFQLQVNTLRRYKRHYKLQTRPGFNKAQLAETVSRHFRNIPVNEKETLAYFIYMVKSNKSRLDQKSEGGKQLE
;
A
#
# COMPACT_ATOMS: atom_id res chain seq x y z
N ALA A 1 -25.76 -23.90 -18.35
CA ALA A 1 -25.06 -22.61 -18.45
C ALA A 1 -25.15 -21.93 -17.08
N ALA A 2 -24.08 -22.00 -16.28
CA ALA A 2 -24.04 -21.36 -14.96
C ALA A 2 -23.38 -20.00 -15.09
N ALA A 3 -24.18 -18.93 -15.02
CA ALA A 3 -23.68 -17.57 -14.92
C ALA A 3 -23.05 -17.41 -13.53
N ALA A 4 -21.72 -17.40 -13.48
CA ALA A 4 -20.98 -17.04 -12.28
C ALA A 4 -21.30 -15.58 -11.95
N ALA A 5 -21.86 -15.36 -10.75
CA ALA A 5 -22.14 -14.05 -10.20
C ALA A 5 -20.88 -13.18 -10.28
N ALA A 6 -20.94 -12.13 -11.11
CA ALA A 6 -19.95 -11.09 -11.16
C ALA A 6 -20.00 -10.33 -9.83
N ALA A 7 -19.12 -10.72 -8.90
CA ALA A 7 -18.79 -9.89 -7.75
C ALA A 7 -18.39 -8.51 -8.29
N ALA A 8 -19.10 -7.48 -7.86
CA ALA A 8 -18.81 -6.09 -8.22
C ALA A 8 -17.30 -5.82 -8.04
N PRO A 9 -16.64 -5.12 -8.98
CA PRO A 9 -15.22 -4.84 -8.85
C PRO A 9 -15.00 -4.03 -7.57
N GLY A 10 -14.40 -4.66 -6.56
CA GLY A 10 -13.88 -3.96 -5.40
C GLY A 10 -12.87 -2.95 -5.91
N TYR A 11 -13.23 -1.66 -5.89
CA TYR A 11 -12.34 -0.56 -6.24
C TYR A 11 -11.02 -0.71 -5.46
N GLY A 12 -9.98 -1.19 -6.14
CA GLY A 12 -8.65 -1.38 -5.54
C GLY A 12 -8.05 -2.79 -5.64
N GLN A 13 -8.76 -3.82 -6.11
CA GLN A 13 -8.12 -5.11 -6.42
C GLN A 13 -7.83 -5.22 -7.90
N SER A 14 -6.64 -4.80 -8.32
CA SER A 14 -6.15 -4.93 -9.71
C SER A 14 -5.01 -5.94 -9.78
N CYS A 15 -4.88 -6.60 -10.94
CA CYS A 15 -3.82 -7.56 -11.17
C CYS A 15 -2.43 -6.92 -10.97
N CYS A 16 -1.56 -7.61 -10.23
CA CYS A 16 -0.20 -7.14 -9.94
C CYS A 16 0.84 -7.55 -11.01
N LEU A 17 0.41 -8.12 -12.13
CA LEU A 17 1.30 -8.58 -13.19
C LEU A 17 1.48 -7.53 -14.29
N ILE A 18 2.70 -7.48 -14.81
CA ILE A 18 3.12 -6.70 -15.96
C ILE A 18 3.48 -7.70 -17.07
N GLU A 19 2.88 -7.53 -18.23
CA GLU A 19 3.15 -8.34 -19.43
C GLU A 19 3.73 -7.42 -20.50
N ASP A 20 4.93 -7.72 -20.98
CA ASP A 20 5.65 -6.92 -22.00
C ASP A 20 5.74 -5.41 -21.70
N GLY A 21 5.76 -5.03 -20.41
CA GLY A 21 5.87 -3.64 -19.96
C GLY A 21 4.53 -2.95 -19.69
N GLU A 22 3.39 -3.57 -20.01
CA GLU A 22 2.06 -3.04 -19.69
C GLU A 22 1.50 -3.66 -18.40
N ARG A 23 0.97 -2.80 -17.52
CA ARG A 23 0.31 -3.26 -16.29
C ARG A 23 -1.06 -3.83 -16.62
N CYS A 24 -1.31 -5.06 -16.19
CA CYS A 24 -2.62 -5.67 -16.29
C CYS A 24 -3.65 -4.88 -15.46
N VAL A 25 -4.67 -4.31 -16.11
CA VAL A 25 -5.76 -3.55 -15.46
C VAL A 25 -6.97 -4.42 -15.08
N ARG A 26 -6.90 -5.74 -15.31
CA ARG A 26 -8.00 -6.65 -14.97
C ARG A 26 -8.20 -6.69 -13.44
N PRO A 27 -9.45 -6.77 -12.97
CA PRO A 27 -9.71 -6.93 -11.54
C PRO A 27 -9.08 -8.23 -11.04
N ALA A 28 -8.37 -8.15 -9.91
CA ALA A 28 -7.81 -9.31 -9.25
C ALA A 28 -8.92 -10.04 -8.47
N GLY A 29 -9.07 -11.33 -8.73
CA GLY A 29 -9.91 -12.22 -7.92
C GLY A 29 -9.11 -12.84 -6.76
N ASN A 30 -9.47 -14.06 -6.37
CA ASN A 30 -8.79 -14.79 -5.29
C ASN A 30 -7.42 -15.39 -5.67
N ALA A 31 -7.05 -15.33 -6.96
CA ALA A 31 -5.77 -15.84 -7.44
C ALA A 31 -4.63 -14.92 -6.96
N SER A 32 -3.60 -15.52 -6.37
CA SER A 32 -2.44 -14.78 -5.87
C SER A 32 -1.14 -15.26 -6.51
N PHE A 33 -0.20 -14.33 -6.65
CA PHE A 33 1.13 -14.64 -7.15
C PHE A 33 1.98 -15.29 -6.05
N SER A 34 2.15 -16.61 -6.12
CA SER A 34 2.97 -17.37 -5.17
C SER A 34 4.34 -17.71 -5.74
N LYS A 35 5.28 -18.11 -4.88
CA LYS A 35 6.60 -18.63 -5.31
C LYS A 35 6.48 -19.82 -6.28
N ARG A 36 5.42 -20.62 -6.20
CA ARG A 36 5.13 -21.71 -7.15
C ARG A 36 4.81 -21.13 -8.53
N VAL A 37 3.96 -20.11 -8.60
CA VAL A 37 3.60 -19.43 -9.86
C VAL A 37 4.84 -18.77 -10.48
N GLN A 38 5.67 -18.12 -9.67
CA GLN A 38 6.94 -17.53 -10.12
C GLN A 38 7.85 -18.57 -10.80
N LYS A 39 8.03 -19.76 -10.19
CA LYS A 39 8.81 -20.85 -10.80
C LYS A 39 8.21 -21.33 -12.12
N SER A 40 6.89 -21.47 -12.21
CA SER A 40 6.23 -21.89 -13.45
C SER A 40 6.38 -20.87 -14.58
N ILE A 41 6.37 -19.57 -14.27
CA ILE A 41 6.62 -18.49 -15.23
C ILE A 41 8.06 -18.54 -15.73
N SER A 42 9.03 -18.70 -14.84
CA SER A 42 10.45 -18.84 -15.21
C SER A 42 10.70 -20.10 -16.05
N GLN A 43 10.07 -21.23 -15.72
CA GLN A 43 10.19 -22.48 -16.48
C GLN A 43 9.59 -22.36 -17.89
N LYS A 44 8.49 -21.62 -18.02
CA LYS A 44 7.83 -21.35 -19.32
C LYS A 44 8.43 -20.15 -20.08
N LYS A 45 9.48 -19.51 -19.53
CA LYS A 45 10.13 -18.32 -20.10
C LYS A 45 9.15 -17.20 -20.47
N LEU A 46 8.07 -17.05 -19.69
CA LEU A 46 7.11 -15.96 -19.89
C LEU A 46 7.70 -14.65 -19.33
N LYS A 47 7.51 -13.55 -20.04
CA LYS A 47 7.95 -12.21 -19.64
C LYS A 47 6.87 -11.54 -18.77
N LEU A 48 6.62 -12.15 -17.61
CA LEU A 48 5.68 -11.62 -16.62
C LEU A 48 6.44 -11.12 -15.41
N ASP A 49 6.35 -9.82 -15.15
CA ASP A 49 6.94 -9.15 -13.99
C ASP A 49 5.87 -8.79 -12.96
N ILE A 50 6.29 -8.64 -11.70
CA ILE A 50 5.40 -8.14 -10.64
C ILE A 50 5.56 -6.63 -10.56
N ASP A 51 4.44 -5.92 -10.59
CA ASP A 51 4.41 -4.53 -10.22
C ASP A 51 4.78 -4.36 -8.75
N LYS A 52 5.99 -3.87 -8.50
CA LYS A 52 6.48 -3.53 -7.15
C LYS A 52 5.93 -2.20 -6.65
N SER A 53 5.10 -1.52 -7.45
CA SER A 53 4.49 -0.28 -7.01
C SER A 53 3.46 -0.56 -5.91
N VAL A 54 3.53 0.24 -4.85
CA VAL A 54 2.54 0.18 -3.78
C VAL A 54 1.28 0.89 -4.27
N ASP A 55 0.13 0.22 -4.19
CA ASP A 55 -1.16 0.87 -4.42
C ASP A 55 -1.66 1.53 -3.13
N LEU A 56 -1.38 2.83 -2.99
CA LEU A 56 -1.84 3.60 -1.83
C LEU A 56 -3.35 3.89 -1.87
N PHE A 57 -4.05 3.66 -2.99
CA PHE A 57 -5.50 3.87 -3.06
C PHE A 57 -6.26 2.85 -2.22
N GLN A 58 -5.70 1.66 -2.00
CA GLN A 58 -6.26 0.65 -1.10
C GLN A 58 -6.26 1.08 0.36
N LEU A 59 -5.40 2.02 0.76
CA LEU A 59 -5.36 2.51 2.14
C LEU A 59 -6.64 3.30 2.48
N GLN A 60 -7.05 3.21 3.74
CA GLN A 60 -8.15 4.02 4.27
C GLN A 60 -7.81 5.52 4.19
N VAL A 61 -8.84 6.34 3.95
CA VAL A 61 -8.70 7.81 3.86
C VAL A 61 -8.05 8.39 5.11
N ASN A 62 -8.33 7.82 6.28
CA ASN A 62 -7.73 8.23 7.56
C ASN A 62 -6.21 8.03 7.60
N THR A 63 -5.72 6.91 7.07
CA THR A 63 -4.28 6.60 6.97
C THR A 63 -3.60 7.58 6.02
N LEU A 64 -4.21 7.85 4.86
CA LEU A 64 -3.69 8.82 3.89
C LEU A 64 -3.65 10.24 4.47
N ARG A 65 -4.70 10.65 5.21
CA ARG A 65 -4.75 11.93 5.92
C ARG A 65 -3.70 12.02 7.03
N ARG A 66 -3.49 10.93 7.78
CA ARG A 66 -2.45 10.84 8.82
C ARG A 66 -1.06 11.01 8.22
N TYR A 67 -0.78 10.30 7.12
CA TYR A 67 0.48 10.45 6.39
C TYR A 67 0.69 11.90 5.94
N LYS A 68 -0.32 12.49 5.29
CA LYS A 68 -0.28 13.89 4.83
C LYS A 68 0.06 14.86 5.98
N ARG A 69 -0.56 14.67 7.15
CA ARG A 69 -0.32 15.51 8.34
C ARG A 69 1.10 15.35 8.89
N HIS A 70 1.60 14.11 8.95
CA HIS A 70 2.93 13.82 9.48
C HIS A 70 4.03 14.46 8.62
N TYR A 71 3.95 14.28 7.30
CA TYR A 71 4.92 14.87 6.35
C TYR A 71 4.57 16.30 5.93
N LYS A 72 3.53 16.89 6.54
CA LYS A 72 3.06 18.27 6.27
C LYS A 72 2.93 18.58 4.78
N LEU A 73 2.41 17.62 4.01
CA LEU A 73 2.27 17.77 2.57
C LEU A 73 1.28 18.92 2.27
N GLN A 74 1.71 19.87 1.45
CA GLN A 74 0.86 20.96 1.01
C GLN A 74 -0.24 20.40 0.10
N THR A 75 -1.50 20.55 0.51
CA THR A 75 -2.64 20.34 -0.41
C THR A 75 -3.72 21.38 -0.13
N ARG A 76 -4.51 21.70 -1.17
CA ARG A 76 -5.71 22.53 -1.02
C ARG A 76 -6.81 21.78 -0.23
N PRO A 77 -7.72 22.49 0.47
CA PRO A 77 -8.91 21.88 1.04
C PRO A 77 -9.83 21.33 -0.08
N GLY A 78 -10.53 20.22 0.18
CA GLY A 78 -11.46 19.61 -0.80
C GLY A 78 -10.92 18.44 -1.63
N PHE A 79 -9.74 17.89 -1.32
CA PHE A 79 -9.17 16.75 -2.05
C PHE A 79 -10.02 15.47 -1.92
N ASN A 80 -10.29 14.82 -3.06
CA ASN A 80 -10.92 13.50 -3.11
C ASN A 80 -9.90 12.38 -2.81
N LYS A 81 -10.36 11.16 -2.46
CA LYS A 81 -9.50 10.02 -2.07
C LYS A 81 -8.42 9.72 -3.10
N ALA A 82 -8.77 9.70 -4.39
CA ALA A 82 -7.85 9.42 -5.48
C ALA A 82 -6.70 10.42 -5.53
N GLN A 83 -7.02 11.72 -5.48
CA GLN A 83 -6.01 12.78 -5.51
C GLN A 83 -5.12 12.77 -4.27
N LEU A 84 -5.68 12.40 -3.11
CA LEU A 84 -4.92 12.24 -1.88
C LEU A 84 -3.93 11.07 -1.99
N ALA A 85 -4.37 9.92 -2.51
CA ALA A 85 -3.52 8.76 -2.73
C ALA A 85 -2.38 9.07 -3.72
N GLU A 86 -2.67 9.78 -4.81
CA GLU A 86 -1.68 10.16 -5.80
C GLU A 86 -0.60 11.10 -5.22
N THR A 87 -1.03 12.12 -4.47
CA THR A 87 -0.11 13.07 -3.80
C THR A 87 0.81 12.34 -2.81
N VAL A 88 0.25 11.42 -2.02
CA VAL A 88 1.02 10.62 -1.07
C VAL A 88 1.98 9.68 -1.82
N SER A 89 1.54 9.04 -2.90
CA SER A 89 2.36 8.15 -3.72
C SER A 89 3.58 8.87 -4.30
N ARG A 90 3.39 10.09 -4.82
CA ARG A 90 4.48 10.93 -5.34
C ARG A 90 5.50 11.26 -4.25
N HIS A 91 5.03 11.69 -3.08
CA HIS A 91 5.93 11.99 -1.96
C HIS A 91 6.65 10.74 -1.46
N PHE A 92 5.95 9.61 -1.34
CA PHE A 92 6.50 8.35 -0.83
C PHE A 92 7.73 7.88 -1.61
N ARG A 93 7.75 8.05 -2.93
CA ARG A 93 8.90 7.70 -3.78
C ARG A 93 10.14 8.57 -3.54
N ASN A 94 9.96 9.78 -3.00
CA ASN A 94 11.03 10.74 -2.76
C ASN A 94 11.46 10.79 -1.29
N ILE A 95 10.93 9.93 -0.42
CA ILE A 95 11.33 9.90 0.99
C ILE A 95 12.79 9.41 1.09
N PRO A 96 13.68 10.17 1.74
CA PRO A 96 15.01 9.65 2.08
C PRO A 96 14.88 8.59 3.17
N VAL A 97 15.51 7.43 2.96
CA VAL A 97 15.47 6.29 3.90
C VAL A 97 16.89 5.93 4.31
N ASN A 98 17.14 5.96 5.63
CA ASN A 98 18.35 5.40 6.23
C ASN A 98 18.10 3.92 6.51
N GLU A 99 18.66 3.03 5.68
CA GLU A 99 18.36 1.59 5.74
C GLU A 99 18.62 0.98 7.13
N LYS A 100 19.78 1.26 7.70
CA LYS A 100 20.20 0.71 9.01
C LYS A 100 19.23 1.10 10.13
N GLU A 101 18.86 2.37 10.23
CA GLU A 101 17.95 2.87 11.28
C GLU A 101 16.52 2.38 11.05
N THR A 102 16.07 2.38 9.79
CA THR A 102 14.71 1.97 9.43
C THR A 102 14.47 0.51 9.78
N LEU A 103 15.42 -0.37 9.45
CA LEU A 103 15.33 -1.79 9.79
C LEU A 103 15.39 -2.02 11.30
N ALA A 104 16.31 -1.36 12.00
CA ALA A 104 16.42 -1.47 13.45
C ALA A 104 15.13 -1.02 14.14
N TYR A 105 14.56 0.12 13.72
CA TYR A 105 13.33 0.66 14.27
C TYR A 105 12.13 -0.26 13.99
N PHE A 106 12.02 -0.78 12.77
CA PHE A 106 10.98 -1.74 12.39
C PHE A 106 11.03 -3.01 13.27
N ILE A 107 12.21 -3.64 13.37
CA ILE A 107 12.39 -4.84 14.19
C ILE A 107 12.07 -4.55 15.65
N TYR A 108 12.53 -3.42 16.20
CA TYR A 108 12.22 -3.03 17.58
C TYR A 108 10.71 -2.86 17.81
N MET A 109 10.01 -2.16 16.91
CA MET A 109 8.57 -1.92 17.03
C MET A 109 7.78 -3.22 16.99
N VAL A 110 8.10 -4.12 16.05
CA VAL A 110 7.43 -5.42 15.91
C VAL A 110 7.70 -6.30 17.12
N LYS A 111 8.96 -6.40 17.58
CA LYS A 111 9.32 -7.22 18.75
C LYS A 111 8.73 -6.71 20.06
N SER A 112 8.61 -5.39 20.21
CA SER A 112 8.08 -4.77 21.43
C SER A 112 6.56 -4.60 21.39
N ASN A 113 5.91 -4.89 20.26
CA ASN A 113 4.51 -4.58 19.96
C ASN A 113 4.13 -3.10 20.24
N LYS A 114 5.12 -2.21 20.24
CA LYS A 114 4.95 -0.78 20.52
C LYS A 114 4.68 -0.06 19.20
N SER A 115 3.44 -0.12 18.74
CA SER A 115 3.00 0.76 17.68
C SER A 115 2.90 2.18 18.24
N ARG A 116 3.79 3.08 17.83
CA ARG A 116 3.70 4.53 18.16
C ARG A 116 2.35 5.15 17.77
N LEU A 117 1.59 4.47 16.90
CA LEU A 117 0.28 4.88 16.42
C LEU A 117 -0.87 4.52 17.38
N ASP A 118 -0.64 3.67 18.37
CA ASP A 118 -1.61 3.31 19.42
C ASP A 118 -1.44 4.16 20.69
N GLN A 119 -0.43 5.05 20.73
CA GLN A 119 -0.38 6.12 21.75
C GLN A 119 -1.52 7.10 21.48
N LYS A 120 -2.73 6.73 21.90
CA LYS A 120 -3.78 7.66 22.26
C LYS A 120 -3.12 8.71 23.14
N SER A 121 -3.24 9.97 22.75
CA SER A 121 -2.69 11.08 23.49
C SER A 121 -3.11 10.93 24.94
N GLU A 122 -2.18 10.59 25.84
CA GLU A 122 -2.35 10.72 27.28
C GLU A 122 -2.40 12.22 27.59
N GLY A 123 -3.47 12.86 27.15
CA GLY A 123 -3.78 14.26 27.36
C GLY A 123 -4.64 14.36 28.60
N GLY A 124 -3.99 14.59 29.74
CA GLY A 124 -4.59 15.23 30.90
C GLY A 124 -4.98 14.30 32.04
N LYS A 125 -4.11 14.23 33.06
CA LYS A 125 -4.31 14.88 34.37
C LYS A 125 -3.18 14.47 35.31
N GLN A 126 -2.24 15.38 35.53
CA GLN A 126 -1.47 15.43 36.77
C GLN A 126 -1.23 16.89 37.10
N LEU A 127 -2.16 17.45 37.88
CA LEU A 127 -1.85 18.45 38.89
C LEU A 127 -3.09 18.52 39.81
N GLU A 128 -2.95 17.91 40.98
CA GLU A 128 -3.40 18.55 42.22
C GLU A 128 -2.13 18.80 43.04
#